data_AF-A0A3A4VWL6-F1
#
_entry.id   AF-A0A3A4VWL6-F1
#
_cell.length_a   1.000
_cell.length_b   1.000
_cell.length_c   1.000
_cell.angle_alpha   90.00
_cell.angle_beta   90.00
_cell.angle_gamma   90.00
#
_symmetry.space_group_name_H-M   'P 1'
#
loop_
_entity.id
_entity.type
_entity.pdbx_description
1 polymer ?
#
loop_
_entity_poly.entity_id
_entity_poly.type
_entity_poly.pdbx_seq_one_letter_code
_entity_poly.pdbx_strand_id
1 'polypeptide(L)' 'MFTDAKGCWVRVVMKEGKKRQIRETAARIGLFAKRIVRKRIGTLELGNLDKGKWRYLTEKEIKNLRKGLA' A
#
# COMPACT_ATOMS: atom_id res chain seq x y z
N MET A 1 22.84 -7.16 16.95
CA MET A 1 21.44 -7.29 16.49
C MET A 1 21.42 -8.29 15.34
N PHE A 2 20.85 -9.47 15.58
CA PHE A 2 20.71 -10.50 14.56
C PHE A 2 19.58 -10.12 13.61
N THR A 3 19.91 -9.42 12.53
CA THR A 3 18.97 -9.24 11.42
C THR A 3 18.98 -10.52 10.60
N ASP A 4 17.95 -11.35 10.75
CA ASP A 4 17.64 -12.44 9.82
C ASP A 4 17.80 -11.93 8.38
N ALA A 5 18.54 -12.69 7.56
CA ALA A 5 18.91 -12.36 6.18
C ALA A 5 17.71 -12.16 5.22
N LYS A 6 16.47 -12.28 5.71
CA LYS A 6 15.21 -12.28 4.94
C LYS A 6 14.51 -10.91 4.83
N GLY A 7 14.94 -9.90 5.59
CA GLY A 7 14.28 -8.59 5.63
C GLY A 7 12.91 -8.61 6.33
N CYS A 8 12.21 -7.47 6.42
CA CYS A 8 10.91 -7.36 7.09
C CYS A 8 9.87 -6.60 6.27
N TRP A 9 8.58 -6.82 6.58
CA TRP A 9 7.49 -6.03 6.04
C TRP A 9 7.19 -4.83 6.94
N VAL A 10 7.08 -3.65 6.34
CA VAL A 10 6.70 -2.41 7.04
C VAL A 10 5.37 -1.91 6.46
N ARG A 11 4.44 -1.55 7.35
CA ARG A 11 3.20 -0.88 6.96
C ARG A 11 3.46 0.61 6.86
N VAL A 12 3.20 1.17 5.68
CA VAL A 12 3.33 2.61 5.40
C VAL A 12 1.98 3.15 4.95
N VAL A 13 1.52 4.24 5.57
CA VAL A 13 0.28 4.95 5.21
C VAL A 13 0.65 6.35 4.72
N MET A 14 0.15 6.72 3.55
CA MET A 14 0.48 7.99 2.91
C MET A 14 -0.79 8.66 2.38
N LYS A 15 -0.81 9.99 2.40
CA LYS A 15 -1.87 10.82 1.79
C LYS A 15 -1.45 11.40 0.42
N GLU A 16 -0.15 11.38 0.11
CA GLU A 16 0.41 11.78 -1.18
C GLU A 16 1.03 10.59 -1.91
N GLY A 17 1.37 10.78 -3.19
CA GLY A 17 1.92 9.73 -4.05
C GLY A 17 2.96 10.26 -5.04
N LYS A 18 4.02 10.92 -4.54
CA LYS A 18 5.10 11.43 -5.41
C LYS A 18 5.86 10.29 -6.07
N LYS A 19 6.48 10.58 -7.22
CA LYS A 19 7.28 9.60 -8.00
C LYS A 19 8.29 8.91 -7.10
N ARG A 20 8.19 7.58 -6.97
CA ARG A 20 9.12 6.71 -6.19
C ARG A 20 9.31 7.09 -4.71
N GLN A 21 8.40 7.86 -4.12
CA GLN A 21 8.55 8.45 -2.77
C GLN A 21 8.96 7.45 -1.67
N ILE A 22 8.33 6.26 -1.62
CA ILE A 22 8.68 5.22 -0.64
C ILE A 22 10.13 4.74 -0.82
N ARG A 23 10.57 4.53 -2.07
CA ARG A 23 11.92 4.05 -2.38
C ARG A 23 12.97 5.10 -2.03
N GLU A 24 12.70 6.36 -2.36
CA GLU A 24 13.60 7.48 -2.06
C GLU A 24 13.70 7.73 -0.56
N THR A 25 12.58 7.68 0.17
CA THR A 25 12.57 7.82 1.62
C THR A 25 13.37 6.69 2.28
N ALA A 26 13.17 5.44 1.86
CA ALA A 26 13.93 4.30 2.36
C ALA A 26 15.44 4.47 2.12
N ALA A 27 15.85 4.88 0.92
CA ALA A 27 17.26 5.08 0.58
C ALA A 27 17.92 6.15 1.44
N ARG A 28 17.21 7.25 1.76
CA ARG A 28 17.71 8.32 2.63
C ARG A 28 18.02 7.86 4.06
N ILE A 29 17.35 6.81 4.53
CA ILE A 29 17.57 6.24 5.87
C ILE A 29 18.40 4.94 5.83
N GLY A 30 19.11 4.68 4.72
CA GLY A 30 19.97 3.51 4.57
C GLY A 30 19.23 2.18 4.38
N LEU A 31 17.94 2.22 4.03
CA LEU A 31 17.12 1.03 3.79
C LEU A 31 16.88 0.79 2.29
N PHE A 32 16.75 -0.50 1.92
CA PHE A 32 16.45 -0.90 0.55
C PHE A 32 15.07 -1.59 0.43
N ALA A 33 14.14 -0.92 -0.24
CA ALA A 33 12.78 -1.45 -0.46
C ALA A 33 12.76 -2.49 -1.60
N LYS A 34 12.87 -3.78 -1.26
CA LYS A 34 12.83 -4.89 -2.25
C LYS A 34 11.46 -5.02 -2.93
N ARG A 35 10.37 -4.96 -2.16
CA ARG A 35 8.99 -5.15 -2.65
C ARG A 35 8.05 -4.11 -2.05
N ILE A 36 7.16 -3.56 -2.88
CA ILE A 36 6.11 -2.62 -2.46
C ILE A 36 4.78 -3.18 -2.96
N VAL A 37 3.83 -3.34 -2.04
CA VAL A 37 2.47 -3.80 -2.36
C VAL A 37 1.47 -2.84 -1.75
N ARG A 38 0.61 -2.25 -2.59
CA ARG A 38 -0.48 -1.41 -2.13
C ARG A 38 -1.66 -2.30 -1.72
N LYS A 39 -1.83 -2.49 -0.41
CA LYS A 39 -2.92 -3.33 0.15
C LYS A 39 -4.25 -2.59 0.33
N ARG A 40 -4.23 -1.25 0.33
CA ARG A 40 -5.41 -0.40 0.59
C ARG A 40 -5.33 0.93 -0.17
N ILE A 41 -6.48 1.45 -0.60
CA ILE A 41 -6.65 2.80 -1.16
C ILE A 41 -7.90 3.40 -0.53
N GLY A 42 -7.78 4.50 0.23
CA GLY A 42 -8.94 5.09 0.90
C GLY A 42 -9.63 4.06 1.79
N THR A 43 -10.92 3.80 1.57
CA THR A 43 -11.68 2.75 2.29
C THR A 43 -11.65 1.37 1.63
N LEU A 44 -11.01 1.23 0.46
CA LEU A 44 -10.93 -0.03 -0.27
C LEU A 44 -9.73 -0.86 0.15
N GLU A 45 -9.96 -2.14 0.43
CA GLU A 45 -8.92 -3.13 0.72
C GLU A 45 -8.79 -4.13 -0.42
N LEU A 46 -7.56 -4.61 -0.67
CA LEU A 46 -7.28 -5.62 -1.68
C LEU A 46 -7.92 -6.97 -1.34
N GLY A 47 -8.05 -7.28 -0.04
CA GLY A 47 -8.61 -8.55 0.45
C GLY A 47 -7.91 -9.77 -0.17
N ASN A 48 -8.73 -10.68 -0.71
CA ASN A 48 -8.33 -11.95 -1.34
C ASN A 48 -8.32 -11.87 -2.88
N LEU A 49 -8.21 -10.67 -3.47
CA LEU A 49 -8.16 -10.53 -4.92
C LEU A 49 -6.82 -11.05 -5.48
N ASP A 50 -6.89 -12.01 -6.38
CA ASP A 50 -5.71 -12.58 -7.02
C ASP A 50 -4.95 -11.58 -7.89
N LYS A 51 -3.64 -11.81 -8.03
CA LYS A 51 -2.77 -10.96 -8.84
C LYS A 51 -3.27 -10.93 -10.29
N GLY A 52 -3.47 -9.73 -10.82
CA GLY A 52 -3.92 -9.51 -12.21
C GLY A 52 -5.43 -9.64 -12.42
N LYS A 53 -6.20 -9.99 -11.38
CA LYS A 53 -7.66 -9.98 -11.44
C LYS A 53 -8.22 -8.61 -11.05
N TRP A 54 -9.47 -8.39 -11.45
CA TRP A 54 -10.27 -7.24 -11.07
C TRP A 54 -11.69 -7.69 -10.74
N ARG A 55 -12.44 -6.84 -10.04
CA ARG A 55 -13.86 -7.04 -9.75
C ARG A 55 -14.56 -5.70 -9.68
N TYR A 56 -15.89 -5.71 -9.79
CA TYR A 56 -16.69 -4.54 -9.48
C TYR A 56 -16.70 -4.25 -7.97
N LEU A 57 -16.82 -2.97 -7.65
CA LEU A 57 -17.02 -2.51 -6.28
C LEU A 57 -18.46 -2.78 -5.86
N THR A 58 -18.63 -3.17 -4.60
CA THR A 58 -19.97 -3.28 -3.99
C THR A 58 -20.54 -1.90 -3.73
N GLU A 59 -21.87 -1.78 -3.63
CA GLU A 59 -22.53 -0.52 -3.31
C GLU A 59 -22.04 0.09 -2.00
N LYS A 60 -21.77 -0.75 -1.00
CA LYS A 60 -21.19 -0.33 0.30
C LYS A 60 -19.81 0.29 0.12
N GLU A 61 -18.95 -0.33 -0.68
CA GLU A 61 -17.61 0.19 -1.00
C GLU A 61 -17.68 1.53 -1.73
N ILE A 62 -18.57 1.66 -2.71
CA ILE A 62 -18.82 2.91 -3.45
C ILE A 62 -19.29 4.01 -2.48
N LYS A 63 -20.26 3.72 -1.62
CA LYS A 63 -20.78 4.68 -0.63
C LYS A 63 -19.69 5.14 0.33
N ASN A 64 -18.85 4.23 0.82
CA ASN A 64 -17.76 4.56 1.73
C ASN A 64 -16.68 5.40 1.05
N LEU A 65 -16.33 5.10 -0.20
CA LEU A 65 -15.39 5.90 -0.96
C LEU A 65 -15.90 7.32 -1.18
N ARG A 66 -17.16 7.48 -1.57
CA ARG A 66 -17.78 8.80 -1.76
C ARG A 66 -17.78 9.64 -0.49
N LYS A 67 -18.04 9.02 0.67
CA LYS A 67 -17.98 9.72 1.97
C LYS A 67 -16.58 10.21 2.34
N GLY A 68 -15.53 9.45 1.99
CA GLY A 68 -14.15 9.82 2.28
C GLY A 68 -13.54 10.85 1.33
N LEU A 69 -14.29 11.27 0.31
CA LEU A 69 -13.94 12.33 -0.64
C LEU A 69 -14.57 13.69 -0.27
N ALA A 70 -15.36 13.75 0.80
CA ALA A 70 -15.92 14.96 1.37
C ALA A 70 -14.97 15.60 2.39
#